data_AF-A0A7D9JYT5-F1
#
_entry.id   AF-A0A7D9JYT5-F1
#
_cell.length_a   1.000
_cell.length_b   1.000
_cell.length_c   1.000
_cell.angle_alpha   90.00
_cell.angle_beta   90.00
_cell.angle_gamma   90.00
#
_symmetry.space_group_name_H-M   'P 1'
#
loop_
_entity.id
_entity.type
_entity.pdbx_description
1 polymer ?
#
loop_
_entity_poly.entity_id
_entity_poly.type
_entity_poly.pdbx_seq_one_letter_code
_entity_poly.pdbx_strand_id
1 'polypeptide(L)'
;MSHLKTNHYMIYSTLQKNIKQASSPRNIVSSTTSTKEGSECSPRKPCQPSIFEAIEKQGTLPSSNKRAKEITDAITHFLAKDSVPFNAVERPGFKRLLRVLEPRYEVPAKLTFSRERVVKLYDATRKRVLGELKDSVDFFAATTDMWSSHGMTPYIGFTLHLIDDEWNLKNRCLGTKYVPEDHTAEELGSCLDDILTYWGLDQQR
;
A
#
# COMPACT_ATOMS: atom_id res chain seq x y z
N MET A 1 14.73 36.56 -2.76
CA MET A 1 14.14 36.25 -4.09
C MET A 1 15.14 36.24 -5.25
N SER A 2 16.40 36.71 -5.10
CA SER A 2 17.40 36.72 -6.19
C SER A 2 17.97 35.34 -6.53
N HIS A 3 18.22 34.49 -5.54
CA HIS A 3 18.82 33.16 -5.75
C HIS A 3 18.04 32.29 -6.75
N LEU A 4 16.71 32.26 -6.63
CA LEU A 4 15.86 31.43 -7.49
C LEU A 4 15.88 31.91 -8.95
N LYS A 5 15.99 33.23 -9.17
CA LYS A 5 16.08 33.83 -10.51
C LYS A 5 17.44 33.55 -11.17
N THR A 6 18.51 33.52 -10.38
CA THR A 6 19.88 33.35 -10.89
C THR A 6 20.25 31.89 -11.11
N ASN A 7 19.96 31.01 -10.14
CA ASN A 7 20.47 29.62 -10.15
C ASN A 7 19.44 28.60 -10.64
N HIS A 8 18.14 28.95 -10.65
CA HIS A 8 17.05 28.05 -11.03
C HIS A 8 16.04 28.73 -11.96
N TYR A 9 16.55 29.31 -13.05
CA TYR A 9 15.78 30.11 -14.00
C TYR A 9 14.52 29.40 -14.52
N MET A 10 14.60 28.10 -14.84
CA MET A 10 13.46 27.34 -15.35
C MET A 10 12.33 27.25 -14.33
N ILE A 11 12.65 26.97 -13.05
CA ILE A 11 11.67 26.92 -11.95
C ILE A 11 11.05 28.31 -11.73
N TYR A 12 11.88 29.34 -11.72
CA TYR A 12 11.42 30.73 -11.60
C TYR A 12 10.46 31.12 -12.73
N SER A 13 10.76 30.73 -13.98
CA SER A 13 9.93 31.02 -15.14
C SER A 13 8.55 30.33 -15.08
N THR A 14 8.50 29.08 -14.60
CA THR A 14 7.27 28.31 -14.43
C THR A 14 6.38 28.93 -13.36
N LEU A 15 6.96 29.30 -12.21
CA LEU A 15 6.24 29.98 -11.14
C LEU A 15 5.63 31.31 -11.61
N GLN A 16 6.38 32.10 -12.37
CA GLN A 16 5.89 33.35 -12.95
C GLN A 16 4.70 33.15 -13.90
N LYS A 17 4.71 32.10 -14.73
CA LYS A 17 3.59 31.77 -15.64
C LYS A 17 2.33 31.38 -14.86
N ASN A 18 2.47 30.57 -13.82
CA ASN A 18 1.35 30.09 -13.02
C ASN A 18 0.69 31.24 -12.23
N ILE A 19 1.49 32.18 -11.69
CA ILE A 19 0.97 33.37 -11.00
C ILE A 19 0.18 34.26 -11.97
N LYS A 20 0.65 34.46 -13.21
CA LYS A 20 -0.06 35.24 -14.23
C LYS A 20 -1.37 34.59 -14.67
N GLN A 21 -1.42 33.26 -14.74
CA GLN A 21 -2.67 32.53 -15.02
C GLN A 21 -3.67 32.62 -13.87
N ALA A 22 -3.21 32.62 -12.63
CA ALA A 22 -4.08 32.77 -11.46
C ALA A 22 -4.65 34.19 -11.29
N SER A 23 -3.98 35.22 -11.84
CA SER A 23 -4.41 36.61 -11.75
C SER A 23 -5.26 37.10 -12.92
N SER A 24 -5.64 36.24 -13.88
CA SER A 24 -6.54 36.63 -14.96
C SER A 24 -8.00 36.56 -14.47
N PRO A 25 -8.78 37.65 -14.52
CA PRO A 25 -10.19 37.64 -14.16
C PRO A 25 -10.97 36.72 -15.12
N ARG A 26 -11.72 35.77 -14.58
CA ARG A 26 -12.67 34.95 -15.37
C ARG A 26 -13.83 35.85 -15.80
N ASN A 27 -14.05 35.97 -17.11
CA ASN A 27 -15.22 36.60 -17.68
C ASN A 27 -16.48 35.80 -17.29
N ILE A 28 -17.32 36.41 -16.46
CA ILE A 28 -18.70 35.98 -16.23
C ILE A 28 -19.52 36.54 -17.38
N VAL A 29 -19.99 35.67 -18.27
CA VAL A 29 -21.05 36.02 -19.21
C VAL A 29 -22.38 35.77 -18.51
N SER A 30 -23.06 36.86 -18.20
CA SER A 30 -24.46 36.88 -17.76
C SER A 30 -25.37 37.06 -18.98
N SER A 31 -26.34 36.18 -19.15
CA SER A 31 -27.52 36.43 -19.98
C SER A 31 -28.79 36.01 -19.24
N THR A 32 -29.40 37.03 -18.62
CA THR A 32 -30.84 37.34 -18.52
C THR A 32 -31.86 36.26 -18.11
N THR A 33 -32.25 36.35 -16.83
CA THR A 33 -33.62 36.47 -16.28
C THR A 33 -34.82 35.83 -16.99
N SER A 34 -35.43 34.84 -16.32
CA SER A 34 -36.89 34.79 -16.12
C SER A 34 -37.20 34.31 -14.71
N THR A 35 -37.77 35.23 -13.93
CA THR A 35 -38.27 35.13 -12.56
C THR A 35 -39.21 33.95 -12.36
N LYS A 36 -39.06 33.21 -11.24
CA LYS A 36 -40.17 32.82 -10.34
C LYS A 36 -39.64 32.15 -9.07
N GLU A 37 -39.79 32.91 -7.98
CA GLU A 37 -40.24 32.53 -6.64
C GLU A 37 -39.53 31.40 -5.86
N GLY A 38 -39.22 31.72 -4.60
CA GLY A 38 -38.58 30.84 -3.66
C GLY A 38 -39.36 29.54 -3.41
N SER A 39 -38.62 28.43 -3.39
CA SER A 39 -39.03 27.24 -2.67
C SER A 39 -38.19 27.19 -1.40
N GLU A 40 -38.84 27.42 -0.27
CA GLU A 40 -38.35 27.01 1.04
C GLU A 40 -37.82 25.57 0.95
N CYS A 41 -36.67 25.32 1.61
CA CYS A 41 -36.15 23.97 1.77
C CYS A 41 -37.07 23.23 2.74
N SER A 42 -38.09 22.56 2.21
CA SER A 42 -38.96 21.72 3.02
C SER A 42 -38.08 20.66 3.69
N PRO A 43 -38.21 20.43 5.01
CA PRO A 43 -37.50 19.34 5.67
C PRO A 43 -37.85 18.05 4.96
N ARG A 44 -36.84 17.33 4.46
CA ARG A 44 -37.05 16.02 3.85
C ARG A 44 -37.80 15.18 4.88
N LYS A 45 -39.04 14.79 4.57
CA LYS A 45 -39.83 13.91 5.45
C LYS A 45 -38.94 12.71 5.78
N PRO A 46 -38.77 12.34 7.06
CA PRO A 46 -38.07 11.12 7.41
C PRO A 46 -38.81 9.96 6.74
N CYS A 47 -38.22 9.43 5.67
CA CYS A 47 -38.74 8.25 5.01
C CYS A 47 -38.37 7.09 5.94
N GLN A 48 -39.37 6.56 6.65
CA GLN A 48 -39.18 5.37 7.45
C GLN A 48 -38.62 4.29 6.51
N PRO A 49 -37.42 3.73 6.79
CA PRO A 49 -36.86 2.69 5.97
C PRO A 49 -37.80 1.48 5.96
N SER A 50 -37.80 0.72 4.87
CA SER A 50 -38.56 -0.52 4.84
C SER A 50 -38.09 -1.45 5.98
N ILE A 51 -38.95 -2.37 6.43
CA ILE A 51 -38.55 -3.39 7.42
C ILE A 51 -37.29 -4.12 6.95
N PHE A 52 -37.20 -4.45 5.66
CA PHE A 52 -36.01 -5.07 5.07
C PHE A 52 -34.77 -4.18 5.17
N GLU A 53 -34.86 -2.90 4.81
CA GLU A 53 -33.73 -1.96 4.94
C GLU A 53 -33.32 -1.71 6.40
N ALA A 54 -34.28 -1.68 7.32
CA ALA A 54 -34.02 -1.52 8.74
C ALA A 54 -33.29 -2.75 9.31
N ILE A 55 -33.74 -3.95 8.94
CA ILE A 55 -33.11 -5.22 9.32
C ILE A 55 -31.71 -5.34 8.72
N GLU A 56 -31.53 -4.97 7.45
CA GLU A 56 -30.21 -4.95 6.82
C GLU A 56 -29.26 -3.99 7.55
N LYS A 57 -29.73 -2.78 7.91
CA LYS A 57 -28.92 -1.82 8.66
C LYS A 57 -28.56 -2.26 10.08
N GLN A 58 -29.32 -3.17 10.68
CA GLN A 58 -29.07 -3.68 12.04
C GLN A 58 -28.06 -4.84 12.07
N GLY A 59 -27.89 -5.57 10.97
CA GLY A 59 -27.04 -6.76 10.92
C GLY A 59 -25.55 -6.46 10.71
N THR A 60 -24.70 -7.18 11.47
CA THR A 60 -23.26 -7.28 11.18
C THR A 60 -23.04 -7.88 9.78
N LEU A 61 -22.07 -7.36 9.03
CA LEU A 61 -21.66 -7.93 7.76
C LEU A 61 -21.06 -9.32 8.00
N PRO A 62 -21.62 -10.38 7.39
CA PRO A 62 -21.02 -11.70 7.50
C PRO A 62 -19.66 -11.72 6.79
N SER A 63 -18.75 -12.56 7.26
CA SER A 63 -17.40 -12.72 6.65
C SER A 63 -17.44 -13.11 5.15
N SER A 64 -18.52 -13.73 4.69
CA SER A 64 -18.73 -14.06 3.28
C SER A 64 -19.04 -12.84 2.40
N ASN A 65 -19.50 -11.73 2.99
CA ASN A 65 -19.90 -10.52 2.29
C ASN A 65 -18.72 -9.89 1.54
N LYS A 66 -18.96 -9.47 0.29
CA LYS A 66 -17.93 -8.85 -0.57
C LYS A 66 -17.30 -7.62 0.09
N ARG A 67 -18.10 -6.74 0.68
CA ARG A 67 -17.63 -5.52 1.35
C ARG A 67 -16.75 -5.82 2.56
N ALA A 68 -17.14 -6.80 3.38
CA ALA A 68 -16.33 -7.21 4.54
C ALA A 68 -14.96 -7.78 4.11
N LYS A 69 -14.93 -8.54 3.02
CA LYS A 69 -13.67 -9.04 2.43
C LYS A 69 -12.78 -7.90 1.94
N GLU A 70 -13.34 -6.96 1.17
CA GLU A 70 -12.60 -5.78 0.69
C GLU A 70 -11.98 -4.97 1.84
N ILE A 71 -12.73 -4.76 2.93
CA ILE A 71 -12.21 -4.06 4.12
C ILE A 71 -11.11 -4.91 4.78
N THR A 72 -11.31 -6.21 4.93
CA THR A 72 -10.30 -7.12 5.52
C THR A 72 -9.01 -7.12 4.71
N ASP A 73 -9.11 -7.15 3.38
CA ASP A 73 -7.96 -7.16 2.48
C ASP A 73 -7.23 -5.80 2.51
N ALA A 74 -7.97 -4.68 2.57
CA ALA A 74 -7.38 -3.35 2.75
C ALA A 74 -6.63 -3.22 4.08
N ILE A 75 -7.19 -3.74 5.18
CA ILE A 75 -6.51 -3.77 6.49
C ILE A 75 -5.26 -4.65 6.41
N THR A 76 -5.34 -5.80 5.74
CA THR A 76 -4.20 -6.71 5.55
C THR A 76 -3.07 -6.02 4.78
N HIS A 77 -3.42 -5.28 3.72
CA HIS A 77 -2.46 -4.50 2.96
C HIS A 77 -1.84 -3.39 3.82
N PHE A 78 -2.63 -2.63 4.58
CA PHE A 78 -2.15 -1.61 5.52
C PHE A 78 -1.14 -2.20 6.53
N LEU A 79 -1.49 -3.32 7.16
CA LEU A 79 -0.61 -3.97 8.14
C LEU A 79 0.73 -4.38 7.53
N ALA A 80 0.71 -4.97 6.33
CA ALA A 80 1.91 -5.45 5.65
C ALA A 80 2.75 -4.32 5.04
N LYS A 81 2.10 -3.35 4.38
CA LYS A 81 2.76 -2.28 3.64
C LYS A 81 3.44 -1.27 4.56
N ASP A 82 2.79 -0.95 5.67
CA ASP A 82 3.25 0.06 6.62
C ASP A 82 3.96 -0.55 7.84
N SER A 83 4.24 -1.87 7.80
CA SER A 83 4.89 -2.61 8.89
C SER A 83 4.23 -2.40 10.26
N VAL A 84 2.90 -2.34 10.28
CA VAL A 84 2.12 -2.05 11.48
C VAL A 84 1.92 -3.34 12.29
N PRO A 85 2.15 -3.32 13.62
CA PRO A 85 1.94 -4.51 14.44
C PRO A 85 0.49 -5.01 14.37
N PHE A 86 0.31 -6.34 14.31
CA PHE A 86 -1.03 -6.95 14.23
C PHE A 86 -1.96 -6.57 15.39
N ASN A 87 -1.40 -6.18 16.55
CA ASN A 87 -2.21 -5.70 17.68
C ASN A 87 -2.96 -4.39 17.37
N ALA A 88 -2.61 -3.66 16.32
CA ALA A 88 -3.25 -2.42 15.93
C ALA A 88 -4.75 -2.60 15.67
N VAL A 89 -5.15 -3.72 15.08
CA VAL A 89 -6.58 -4.01 14.76
C VAL A 89 -7.44 -4.17 16.01
N GLU A 90 -6.83 -4.48 17.15
CA GLU A 90 -7.52 -4.64 18.44
C GLU A 90 -7.62 -3.33 19.23
N ARG A 91 -6.84 -2.30 18.85
CA ARG A 91 -6.77 -1.04 19.61
C ARG A 91 -8.07 -0.25 19.53
N PRO A 92 -8.51 0.41 20.63
CA PRO A 92 -9.77 1.14 20.68
C PRO A 92 -9.91 2.23 19.62
N GLY A 93 -8.83 2.97 19.34
CA GLY A 93 -8.84 4.03 18.31
C GLY A 93 -9.11 3.50 16.91
N PHE A 94 -8.49 2.37 16.55
CA PHE A 94 -8.71 1.72 15.26
C PHE A 94 -10.13 1.18 15.14
N LYS A 95 -10.66 0.53 16.18
CA LYS A 95 -12.05 0.07 16.22
C LYS A 95 -13.04 1.24 16.12
N ARG A 96 -12.77 2.37 16.78
CA ARG A 96 -13.57 3.59 16.65
C ARG A 96 -13.58 4.11 15.21
N LEU A 97 -12.42 4.15 14.55
CA LEU A 97 -12.31 4.54 13.15
C LEU A 97 -13.20 3.66 12.26
N LEU A 98 -13.07 2.34 12.39
CA LEU A 98 -13.88 1.40 11.59
C LEU A 98 -15.38 1.53 11.88
N ARG A 99 -15.79 1.75 13.13
CA ARG A 99 -17.20 2.01 13.46
C ARG A 99 -17.78 3.26 12.79
N VAL A 100 -16.95 4.27 12.52
CA VAL A 100 -17.39 5.47 11.79
C VAL A 100 -17.47 5.20 10.29
N LEU A 101 -16.52 4.44 9.73
CA LEU A 101 -16.45 4.17 8.29
C LEU A 101 -17.43 3.09 7.83
N GLU A 102 -17.56 2.01 8.61
CA GLU A 102 -18.45 0.88 8.34
C GLU A 102 -18.91 0.28 9.70
N PRO A 103 -20.00 0.81 10.29
CA PRO A 103 -20.50 0.37 11.59
C PRO A 103 -20.86 -1.11 11.66
N ARG A 104 -21.18 -1.72 10.52
CA ARG A 104 -21.60 -3.12 10.42
C ARG A 104 -20.43 -4.09 10.28
N TYR A 105 -19.20 -3.59 10.10
CA TYR A 105 -18.02 -4.44 9.94
C TYR A 105 -17.40 -4.78 11.29
N GLU A 106 -17.32 -6.08 11.58
CA GLU A 106 -16.55 -6.58 12.70
C GLU A 106 -15.16 -6.99 12.25
N VAL A 107 -14.14 -6.38 12.86
CA VAL A 107 -12.75 -6.65 12.52
C VAL A 107 -12.33 -8.03 13.03
N PRO A 108 -11.69 -8.87 12.20
CA PRO A 108 -11.13 -10.14 12.64
C PRO A 108 -10.10 -9.98 13.76
N ALA A 109 -9.86 -11.06 14.51
CA ALA A 109 -8.81 -11.09 15.52
C ALA A 109 -7.43 -10.90 14.88
N LYS A 110 -6.47 -10.35 15.65
CA LYS A 110 -5.09 -10.17 15.15
C LYS A 110 -4.45 -11.47 14.64
N LEU A 111 -4.83 -12.62 15.20
CA LEU A 111 -4.35 -13.94 14.79
C LEU A 111 -4.81 -14.30 13.38
N THR A 112 -6.00 -13.86 12.96
CA THR A 112 -6.48 -14.05 11.58
C THR A 112 -5.58 -13.31 10.60
N PHE A 113 -5.13 -12.10 10.95
CA PHE A 113 -4.20 -11.36 10.11
C PHE A 113 -2.82 -12.01 10.07
N SER A 114 -2.25 -12.38 11.22
CA SER A 114 -0.89 -12.91 11.30
C SER A 114 -0.74 -14.33 10.76
N ARG A 115 -1.73 -15.21 10.94
CA ARG A 115 -1.64 -16.63 10.56
C ARG A 115 -2.24 -16.94 9.20
N GLU A 116 -3.11 -16.09 8.67
CA GLU A 116 -3.85 -16.39 7.44
C GLU A 116 -3.76 -15.27 6.41
N ARG A 117 -4.21 -14.05 6.74
CA ARG A 117 -4.39 -13.00 5.72
C ARG A 117 -3.06 -12.50 5.16
N VAL A 118 -2.09 -12.19 6.03
CA VAL A 118 -0.76 -11.75 5.57
C VAL A 118 0.00 -12.88 4.89
N VAL A 119 -0.15 -14.13 5.35
CA VAL A 119 0.45 -15.29 4.68
C VAL A 119 -0.08 -15.44 3.24
N LYS A 120 -1.40 -15.36 3.05
CA LYS A 120 -2.03 -15.36 1.72
C LYS A 120 -1.56 -14.21 0.84
N LEU A 121 -1.43 -13.00 1.42
CA LEU A 121 -0.93 -11.82 0.71
C LEU A 121 0.54 -12.01 0.30
N TYR A 122 1.36 -12.58 1.16
CA TYR A 122 2.75 -12.95 0.87
C TYR A 122 2.82 -13.95 -0.28
N ASP A 123 2.06 -15.05 -0.23
CA ASP A 123 2.08 -16.07 -1.28
C ASP A 123 1.67 -15.51 -2.65
N ALA A 124 0.62 -14.67 -2.68
CA ALA A 124 0.19 -13.99 -3.89
C ALA A 124 1.26 -13.03 -4.42
N THR A 125 1.88 -12.25 -3.52
CA THR A 125 2.96 -11.32 -3.86
C THR A 125 4.19 -12.05 -4.39
N ARG A 126 4.59 -13.14 -3.73
CA ARG A 126 5.71 -14.00 -4.13
C ARG A 126 5.47 -14.58 -5.51
N LYS A 127 4.28 -15.14 -5.77
CA LYS A 127 3.95 -15.69 -7.10
C LYS A 127 4.07 -14.64 -8.20
N ARG A 128 3.58 -13.42 -7.95
CA ARG A 128 3.71 -12.30 -8.89
C ARG A 128 5.18 -11.94 -9.13
N VAL A 129 5.97 -11.76 -8.06
CA VAL A 129 7.41 -11.44 -8.18
C VAL A 129 8.15 -12.57 -8.91
N LEU A 130 7.84 -13.83 -8.63
CA LEU A 130 8.45 -14.97 -9.34
C LEU A 130 8.11 -14.95 -10.84
N GLY A 131 6.89 -14.57 -11.21
CA GLY A 131 6.51 -14.37 -12.62
C GLY A 131 7.32 -13.25 -13.27
N GLU A 132 7.40 -12.10 -12.60
CA GLU A 132 8.24 -10.98 -13.05
C GLU A 132 9.69 -11.43 -13.28
N LEU A 133 10.30 -12.13 -12.31
CA LEU A 133 11.69 -12.56 -12.41
C LEU A 133 11.96 -13.57 -13.53
N LYS A 134 11.00 -14.45 -13.84
CA LYS A 134 11.15 -15.44 -14.92
C LYS A 134 11.11 -14.80 -16.31
N ASP A 135 10.26 -13.79 -16.47
CA ASP A 135 9.94 -13.23 -17.78
C ASP A 135 10.86 -12.07 -18.16
N SER A 136 11.51 -11.40 -17.17
CA SER A 136 12.15 -10.09 -17.38
C SER A 136 13.60 -9.96 -16.91
N VAL A 137 14.25 -11.05 -16.48
CA VAL A 137 15.61 -11.00 -15.94
C VAL A 137 16.60 -11.76 -16.79
N ASP A 138 17.26 -11.02 -17.67
CA ASP A 138 18.48 -11.44 -18.36
C ASP A 138 19.71 -11.23 -17.47
N PHE A 139 19.76 -10.09 -16.77
CA PHE A 139 20.86 -9.71 -15.88
C PHE A 139 20.31 -9.11 -14.60
N PHE A 140 20.99 -9.39 -13.48
CA PHE A 140 20.68 -8.78 -12.20
C PHE A 140 21.94 -8.52 -11.38
N ALA A 141 21.84 -7.62 -10.42
CA ALA A 141 22.78 -7.50 -9.33
C ALA A 141 22.07 -7.84 -8.01
N ALA A 142 22.80 -8.40 -7.06
CA ALA A 142 22.29 -8.66 -5.73
C ALA A 142 23.11 -7.90 -4.69
N THR A 143 22.43 -7.41 -3.66
CA THR A 143 23.06 -6.89 -2.45
C THR A 143 22.60 -7.71 -1.27
N THR A 144 23.54 -8.06 -0.41
CA THR A 144 23.27 -8.73 0.86
C THR A 144 23.66 -7.81 2.01
N ASP A 145 22.87 -7.82 3.06
CA ASP A 145 23.15 -7.13 4.31
C ASP A 145 23.03 -8.12 5.45
N MET A 146 24.01 -8.12 6.36
CA MET A 146 23.97 -8.95 7.56
C MET A 146 23.80 -8.06 8.78
N TRP A 147 22.95 -8.49 9.69
CA TRP A 147 22.72 -7.79 10.95
C TRP A 147 22.30 -8.77 12.04
N SER A 148 22.49 -8.35 13.29
CA SER A 148 21.93 -9.07 14.44
C SER A 148 20.70 -8.33 14.95
N SER A 149 19.67 -9.08 15.33
CA SER A 149 18.51 -8.52 16.03
C SER A 149 18.92 -7.98 17.40
N HIS A 150 17.99 -7.29 18.08
CA HIS A 150 18.19 -6.90 19.47
C HIS A 150 18.47 -8.09 20.41
N GLY A 151 17.93 -9.27 20.08
CA GLY A 151 18.21 -10.53 20.80
C GLY A 151 19.49 -11.22 20.34
N MET A 152 20.41 -10.50 19.69
CA MET A 152 21.66 -11.01 19.12
C MET A 152 21.48 -12.16 18.13
N THR A 153 20.29 -12.25 17.50
CA THR A 153 19.98 -13.30 16.52
C THR A 153 20.46 -12.83 15.14
N PRO A 154 21.42 -13.52 14.49
CA PRO A 154 21.96 -13.12 13.19
C PRO A 154 21.00 -13.37 12.02
N TYR A 155 20.91 -12.41 11.11
CA TYR A 155 20.12 -12.48 9.88
C TYR A 155 20.93 -11.99 8.68
N ILE A 156 20.56 -12.50 7.51
CA ILE A 156 20.99 -11.98 6.21
C ILE A 156 19.77 -11.58 5.39
N GLY A 157 19.80 -10.38 4.83
CA GLY A 157 18.83 -9.88 3.87
C GLY A 157 19.39 -10.02 2.46
N PHE A 158 18.50 -10.27 1.51
CA PHE A 158 18.85 -10.39 0.10
C PHE A 158 17.94 -9.50 -0.74
N THR A 159 18.54 -8.55 -1.44
CA THR A 159 17.84 -7.65 -2.35
C THR A 159 18.39 -7.78 -3.76
N LEU A 160 17.50 -8.05 -4.71
CA LEU A 160 17.78 -8.08 -6.13
C LEU A 160 17.58 -6.69 -6.74
N HIS A 161 18.45 -6.32 -7.68
CA HIS A 161 18.40 -5.09 -8.46
C HIS A 161 18.46 -5.44 -9.95
N LEU A 162 17.53 -4.90 -10.73
CA LEU A 162 17.41 -5.14 -12.17
C LEU A 162 16.99 -3.86 -12.88
N ILE A 163 17.26 -3.76 -14.18
CA ILE A 163 16.80 -2.66 -15.03
C ILE A 163 15.75 -3.26 -15.97
N ASP A 164 14.55 -2.67 -16.01
CA ASP A 164 13.49 -3.11 -16.94
C ASP A 164 13.73 -2.61 -18.37
N ASP A 165 12.92 -3.09 -19.32
CA ASP A 165 12.98 -2.72 -20.74
C ASP A 165 12.78 -1.21 -20.96
N GLU A 166 12.07 -0.54 -20.06
CA GLU A 166 11.89 0.91 -20.04
C GLU A 166 13.02 1.66 -19.32
N TRP A 167 14.15 1.01 -19.05
CA TRP A 167 15.36 1.57 -18.42
C TRP A 167 15.14 2.10 -16.99
N ASN A 168 14.21 1.51 -16.26
CA ASN A 168 13.96 1.83 -14.86
C ASN A 168 14.61 0.82 -13.94
N LEU A 169 15.36 1.32 -12.96
CA LEU A 169 15.86 0.50 -11.86
C LEU A 169 14.70 -0.04 -11.02
N LYS A 170 14.60 -1.36 -10.90
CA LYS A 170 13.72 -2.05 -9.95
C LYS A 170 14.56 -2.75 -8.91
N ASN A 171 14.06 -2.72 -7.69
CA ASN A 171 14.59 -3.51 -6.59
C ASN A 171 13.50 -4.45 -6.05
N ARG A 172 13.91 -5.63 -5.59
CA ARG A 172 13.06 -6.62 -4.95
C ARG A 172 13.81 -7.20 -3.75
N CYS A 173 13.33 -6.91 -2.54
CA CYS A 173 13.78 -7.65 -1.36
C CYS A 173 13.18 -9.05 -1.42
N LEU A 174 14.03 -10.05 -1.65
CA LEU A 174 13.64 -11.43 -1.89
C LEU A 174 13.59 -12.25 -0.61
N GLY A 175 14.22 -11.77 0.46
CA GLY A 175 14.06 -12.42 1.75
C GLY A 175 15.00 -11.92 2.83
N THR A 176 14.69 -12.38 4.03
CA THR A 176 15.54 -12.30 5.20
C THR A 176 15.62 -13.71 5.77
N LYS A 177 16.83 -14.26 5.85
CA LYS A 177 17.09 -15.59 6.42
C LYS A 177 17.76 -15.45 7.77
N TYR A 178 17.38 -16.33 8.68
CA TYR A 178 18.10 -16.56 9.93
C TYR A 178 19.38 -17.35 9.62
N VAL A 179 20.52 -16.94 10.16
CA VAL A 179 21.84 -17.56 9.89
C VAL A 179 22.51 -17.90 11.23
N PRO A 180 22.07 -18.96 11.93
CA PRO A 180 22.55 -19.32 13.27
C PRO A 180 24.02 -19.72 13.33
N GLU A 181 24.53 -20.23 12.21
CA GLU A 181 25.84 -20.86 12.11
C GLU A 181 26.96 -19.82 12.02
N ASP A 182 28.19 -20.29 12.20
CA ASP A 182 29.38 -19.47 12.04
C ASP A 182 29.37 -18.83 10.65
N HIS A 183 29.63 -17.53 10.59
CA HIS A 183 29.58 -16.73 9.36
C HIS A 183 30.79 -16.99 8.45
N THR A 184 31.08 -18.27 8.20
CA THR A 184 32.10 -18.72 7.26
C THR A 184 31.66 -18.41 5.84
N ALA A 185 32.62 -18.30 4.92
CA ALA A 185 32.32 -18.00 3.53
C ALA A 185 31.47 -19.11 2.89
N GLU A 186 31.71 -20.36 3.30
CA GLU A 186 31.01 -21.55 2.82
C GLU A 186 29.52 -21.53 3.20
N GLU A 187 29.22 -21.21 4.46
CA GLU A 187 27.84 -21.21 4.95
C GLU A 187 27.04 -20.03 4.40
N LEU A 188 27.68 -18.86 4.27
CA LEU A 188 27.07 -17.73 3.60
C LEU A 188 26.82 -18.02 2.11
N GLY A 189 27.76 -18.67 1.43
CA GLY A 189 27.58 -19.12 0.03
C GLY A 189 26.37 -20.05 -0.11
N SER A 190 26.31 -21.10 0.72
CA SER A 190 25.17 -22.03 0.78
C SER A 190 23.83 -21.31 1.02
N CYS A 191 23.81 -20.36 1.97
CA CYS A 191 22.63 -19.58 2.27
C CYS A 191 22.13 -18.75 1.08
N LEU A 192 23.05 -18.16 0.30
CA LEU A 192 22.73 -17.43 -0.92
C LEU A 192 22.23 -18.34 -2.03
N ASP A 193 22.85 -19.51 -2.20
CA ASP A 193 22.47 -20.51 -3.21
C ASP A 193 21.06 -21.03 -2.99
N ASP A 194 20.69 -21.27 -1.73
CA ASP A 194 19.33 -21.59 -1.34
C ASP A 194 18.34 -20.48 -1.72
N ILE A 195 18.70 -19.21 -1.51
CA ILE A 195 17.84 -18.07 -1.83
C ILE A 195 17.66 -17.99 -3.35
N LEU A 196 18.75 -18.06 -4.12
CA LEU A 196 18.70 -18.04 -5.59
C LEU A 196 17.84 -19.19 -6.12
N THR A 197 18.05 -20.41 -5.62
CA THR A 197 17.28 -21.60 -5.98
C THR A 197 15.79 -21.44 -5.63
N TYR A 198 15.48 -20.91 -4.45
CA TYR A 198 14.09 -20.67 -4.02
C TYR A 198 13.36 -19.66 -4.92
N TRP A 199 14.09 -18.71 -5.51
CA TRP A 199 13.57 -17.73 -6.46
C TRP A 199 13.74 -18.13 -7.93
N GLY A 200 14.30 -19.32 -8.21
CA GLY A 200 14.51 -19.82 -9.57
C GLY A 200 15.50 -18.99 -10.37
N LEU A 201 16.46 -18.35 -9.69
CA LEU A 201 17.52 -17.56 -10.31
C LEU A 201 18.76 -18.45 -10.51
N ASP A 202 19.37 -18.33 -11.68
CA ASP A 202 20.62 -19.01 -12.04
C ASP A 202 21.82 -18.11 -11.68
N GLN A 203 22.87 -18.70 -11.11
CA GLN A 203 24.12 -18.01 -10.79
C GLN A 203 24.89 -17.57 -12.04
N GLN A 204 24.62 -18.17 -13.20
CA GLN A 204 25.33 -17.87 -14.46
C GLN A 204 24.75 -16.69 -15.26
N ARG A 205 23.71 -16.02 -14.73
CA ARG A 205 23.04 -14.88 -15.36
C ARG A 205 23.51 -13.54 -14.79
#